data_AF-A0A821KJB1-F1
#
_entry.id   AF-A0A821KJB1-F1
#
_cell.length_a   1.000
_cell.length_b   1.000
_cell.length_c   1.000
_cell.angle_alpha   90.00
_cell.angle_beta   90.00
_cell.angle_gamma   90.00
#
_symmetry.space_group_name_H-M   'P 1'
#
loop_
_entity.id
_entity.type
_entity.pdbx_description
1 polymer ?
#
loop_
_entity_poly.entity_id
_entity_poly.type
_entity_poly.pdbx_seq_one_letter_code
_entity_poly.pdbx_strand_id
1 'polypeptide(L)'
;IPLHTAIRRTAIDLIGRGYTTWESYLDIGQVLLTLFDLCSISDSSTMTSNLHGGILTPKTDTCLTARTALYLIATSRSRVVIMTLAREIAKYALVQSGTTSSPTSITLKNEHKLETLRLIQILIEKCSQDIEDLILEVIDITLNCIDLNILRHKGVQAVSETFGLLL
;
A
#
# COMPACT_ATOMS: atom_id res chain seq x y z
N ILE A 1 12.82 17.13 6.39
CA ILE A 1 12.90 16.25 7.58
C ILE A 1 13.60 14.95 7.17
N PRO A 2 14.61 14.45 7.89
CA PRO A 2 15.27 13.18 7.53
C PRO A 2 14.27 12.00 7.51
N LEU A 3 14.59 10.96 6.72
CA LEU A 3 13.64 9.90 6.37
C LEU A 3 13.25 9.01 7.55
N HIS A 4 14.16 8.77 8.50
CA HIS A 4 13.92 7.90 9.65
C HIS A 4 14.16 8.64 10.95
N THR A 5 13.15 9.37 11.41
CA THR A 5 13.20 10.18 12.63
C THR A 5 11.97 9.92 13.49
N ALA A 6 12.12 10.10 14.81
CA ALA A 6 11.00 9.99 15.73
C ALA A 6 9.84 10.94 15.36
N ILE A 7 10.15 12.18 14.96
CA ILE A 7 9.15 13.17 14.56
C ILE A 7 8.36 12.74 13.31
N ARG A 8 9.01 12.11 12.33
CA ARG A 8 8.29 11.61 11.14
C ARG A 8 7.40 10.43 11.53
N ARG A 9 7.87 9.52 12.39
CA ARG A 9 7.07 8.39 12.86
C ARG A 9 5.84 8.84 13.64
N THR A 10 5.99 9.79 14.57
CA THR A 10 4.84 10.34 15.31
C THR A 10 3.85 11.05 14.39
N ALA A 11 4.34 11.76 13.36
CA ALA A 11 3.47 12.35 12.35
C ALA A 11 2.67 11.30 11.56
N ILE A 12 3.32 10.19 11.17
CA ILE A 12 2.65 9.08 10.47
C ILE A 12 1.57 8.44 11.36
N ASP A 13 1.88 8.14 12.63
CA ASP A 13 0.90 7.58 13.58
C ASP A 13 -0.30 8.51 13.79
N LEU A 14 -0.04 9.82 13.94
CA LEU A 14 -1.10 10.83 14.10
C LEU A 14 -2.00 10.92 12.86
N ILE A 15 -1.41 10.87 11.65
CA ILE A 15 -2.18 10.85 10.39
C ILE A 15 -3.05 9.60 10.32
N GLY A 16 -2.51 8.42 10.63
CA GLY A 16 -3.25 7.17 10.59
C GLY A 16 -4.44 7.16 11.57
N ARG A 17 -4.22 7.57 12.82
CA ARG A 17 -5.27 7.60 13.85
C ARG A 17 -6.29 8.72 13.65
N GLY A 18 -5.85 9.87 13.14
CA GLY A 18 -6.67 11.06 12.96
C GLY A 18 -7.31 11.18 11.58
N TYR A 19 -7.10 10.20 10.68
CA TYR A 19 -7.44 10.34 9.27
C TYR A 19 -8.88 10.81 9.03
N THR A 20 -9.87 10.21 9.68
CA THR A 20 -11.30 10.56 9.54
C THR A 20 -11.63 12.00 9.94
N THR A 21 -10.80 12.62 10.79
CA THR A 21 -10.94 14.03 11.20
C THR A 21 -10.29 14.97 10.18
N TRP A 22 -9.16 14.57 9.60
CA TRP A 22 -8.38 15.41 8.69
C TRP A 22 -8.70 15.18 7.21
N GLU A 23 -9.52 14.18 6.87
CA GLU A 23 -9.81 13.72 5.51
C GLU A 23 -10.17 14.86 4.55
N SER A 24 -10.99 15.83 4.98
CA SER A 24 -11.41 16.96 4.13
C SER A 24 -10.28 17.94 3.76
N TYR A 25 -9.13 17.85 4.44
CA TYR A 25 -7.97 18.72 4.24
C TYR A 25 -6.78 17.99 3.60
N LEU A 26 -6.90 16.69 3.32
CA LEU A 26 -5.81 15.84 2.84
C LEU A 26 -6.09 15.30 1.44
N ASP A 27 -5.06 15.27 0.60
CA ASP A 27 -5.09 14.47 -0.63
C ASP A 27 -4.81 13.01 -0.28
N ILE A 28 -5.87 12.20 -0.25
CA ILE A 28 -5.77 10.77 0.07
C ILE A 28 -4.81 10.02 -0.86
N GLY A 29 -4.76 10.37 -2.16
CA GLY A 29 -3.87 9.72 -3.11
C GLY A 29 -2.42 9.96 -2.73
N GLN A 30 -2.06 11.21 -2.43
CA GLN A 30 -0.71 11.54 -1.97
C GLN A 30 -0.36 10.89 -0.63
N VAL A 31 -1.30 10.86 0.32
CA VAL A 31 -1.07 10.20 1.61
C VAL A 31 -0.81 8.71 1.43
N LEU A 32 -1.64 8.01 0.65
CA LEU A 32 -1.46 6.58 0.39
C LEU A 32 -0.13 6.30 -0.30
N LEU A 33 0.19 7.03 -1.38
CA LEU A 33 1.43 6.83 -2.14
C LEU A 33 2.68 7.12 -1.32
N THR A 34 2.66 8.16 -0.48
CA THR A 34 3.79 8.47 0.42
C THR A 34 3.95 7.42 1.52
N LEU A 35 2.86 6.84 2.03
CA LEU A 35 2.93 5.71 2.95
C LEU A 35 3.45 4.45 2.26
N PHE A 36 3.02 4.17 1.01
CA PHE A 36 3.55 3.05 0.23
C PHE A 36 5.05 3.18 -0.04
N ASP A 37 5.53 4.38 -0.37
CA ASP A 37 6.97 4.67 -0.51
C ASP A 37 7.74 4.36 0.79
N LEU A 38 7.13 4.57 1.97
CA LEU A 38 7.76 4.23 3.25
C LEU A 38 7.71 2.73 3.55
N CYS A 39 6.71 2.03 3.03
CA CYS A 39 6.55 0.58 3.20
C CYS A 39 7.46 -0.22 2.26
N SER A 40 7.67 0.22 1.02
CA SER A 40 8.52 -0.45 0.02
C SER A 40 10.01 -0.49 0.40
N ILE A 41 10.41 0.29 1.40
CA ILE A 41 11.79 0.42 1.85
C ILE A 41 12.29 -0.80 2.65
N SER A 42 11.40 -1.65 3.20
CA SER A 42 11.79 -2.84 3.97
C SER A 42 11.68 -4.12 3.13
N ASP A 43 12.82 -4.77 2.86
CA ASP A 43 12.84 -6.11 2.29
C ASP A 43 12.15 -7.11 3.23
N SER A 44 11.50 -8.12 2.65
CA SER A 44 10.83 -9.25 3.35
C SER A 44 11.74 -9.95 4.37
N SER A 45 13.06 -9.86 4.21
CA SER A 45 14.09 -10.37 5.13
C SER A 45 14.13 -9.68 6.50
N THR A 46 13.59 -8.46 6.63
CA THR A 46 13.60 -7.71 7.91
C THR A 46 12.39 -7.96 8.80
N MET A 47 11.38 -8.72 8.34
CA MET A 47 10.24 -9.10 9.17
C MET A 47 10.52 -10.37 10.00
N THR A 48 11.30 -11.31 9.46
CA THR A 48 11.64 -12.57 10.13
C THR A 48 12.72 -12.42 11.22
N SER A 49 13.57 -11.39 11.15
CA SER A 49 14.54 -11.06 12.21
C SER A 49 13.90 -10.52 13.49
N ASN A 50 12.62 -10.13 13.45
CA ASN A 50 11.95 -9.45 14.57
C ASN A 50 11.32 -10.42 15.58
N LEU A 51 11.29 -11.73 15.30
CA LEU A 51 10.87 -12.73 16.29
C LEU A 51 11.95 -13.04 17.35
N HIS A 52 13.20 -12.59 17.16
CA HIS A 52 14.34 -12.96 18.02
C HIS A 52 15.00 -11.78 18.76
N GLY A 53 14.20 -10.84 19.29
CA GLY A 53 14.70 -9.84 20.26
C GLY A 53 15.73 -8.84 19.75
N GLY A 54 15.82 -8.64 18.43
CA GLY A 54 16.70 -7.65 17.81
C GLY A 54 16.20 -6.21 17.99
N ILE A 55 17.12 -5.27 18.15
CA ILE A 55 16.81 -3.82 18.17
C ILE A 55 16.19 -3.41 16.83
N LEU A 56 14.99 -2.85 16.86
CA LEU A 56 14.34 -2.30 15.67
C LEU A 56 15.20 -1.18 15.08
N THR A 57 15.60 -1.34 13.81
CA THR A 57 16.25 -0.24 13.09
C THR A 57 15.24 0.91 12.89
N PRO A 58 15.68 2.18 12.90
CA PRO A 58 14.78 3.32 12.64
C PRO A 58 14.02 3.20 11.32
N LYS A 59 14.60 2.50 10.34
CA LYS A 59 14.00 2.21 9.03
C LYS A 59 12.85 1.21 9.14
N THR A 60 13.08 0.07 9.79
CA THR A 60 12.06 -0.96 10.03
C THR A 60 10.88 -0.39 10.83
N ASP A 61 11.18 0.39 11.87
CA ASP A 61 10.18 1.02 12.73
C ASP A 61 9.31 2.03 11.97
N THR A 62 9.92 2.83 11.08
CA THR A 62 9.17 3.76 10.21
C THR A 62 8.24 3.00 9.26
N CYS A 63 8.71 1.91 8.67
CA CYS A 63 7.90 1.07 7.79
C CYS A 63 6.72 0.44 8.54
N LEU A 64 6.94 -0.13 9.72
CA LEU A 64 5.86 -0.70 10.54
C LEU A 64 4.81 0.34 10.89
N THR A 65 5.26 1.54 11.30
CA THR A 65 4.36 2.65 11.60
C THR A 65 3.55 3.06 10.36
N ALA A 66 4.17 3.10 9.17
CA ALA A 66 3.47 3.41 7.91
C ALA A 66 2.44 2.33 7.54
N ARG A 67 2.75 1.04 7.73
CA ARG A 67 1.78 -0.05 7.53
C ARG A 67 0.61 0.05 8.49
N THR A 68 0.85 0.36 9.77
CA THR A 68 -0.22 0.59 10.74
C THR A 68 -1.09 1.78 10.33
N ALA A 69 -0.50 2.88 9.86
CA ALA A 69 -1.28 4.01 9.37
C ALA A 69 -2.13 3.65 8.14
N LEU A 70 -1.57 2.92 7.17
CA LEU A 70 -2.32 2.41 6.01
C LEU A 70 -3.49 1.54 6.43
N TYR A 71 -3.29 0.63 7.39
CA TYR A 71 -4.35 -0.21 7.93
C TYR A 71 -5.49 0.63 8.53
N LEU A 72 -5.17 1.64 9.35
CA LEU A 72 -6.18 2.49 9.98
C LEU A 72 -6.96 3.33 8.96
N ILE A 73 -6.27 3.89 7.96
CA ILE A 73 -6.89 4.65 6.86
C ILE A 73 -7.81 3.74 6.04
N ALA A 74 -7.30 2.57 5.62
CA ALA A 74 -8.05 1.64 4.78
C ALA A 74 -9.29 1.06 5.48
N THR A 75 -9.18 0.69 6.75
CA THR A 75 -10.33 0.14 7.50
C THR A 75 -11.36 1.19 7.90
N SER A 76 -10.96 2.47 8.03
CA SER A 76 -11.91 3.54 8.34
C SER A 76 -12.65 4.09 7.12
N ARG A 77 -12.04 4.05 5.92
CA ARG A 77 -12.60 4.58 4.66
C ARG A 77 -12.29 3.68 3.45
N SER A 78 -12.58 2.39 3.58
CA SER A 78 -12.39 1.33 2.59
C SER A 78 -12.75 1.75 1.16
N ARG A 79 -13.98 2.23 0.93
CA ARG A 79 -14.48 2.62 -0.40
C ARG A 79 -13.65 3.72 -1.04
N VAL A 80 -13.33 4.76 -0.28
CA VAL A 80 -12.54 5.89 -0.77
C VAL A 80 -11.13 5.43 -1.13
N VAL A 81 -10.54 4.56 -0.32
CA VAL A 81 -9.22 3.97 -0.59
C VAL A 81 -9.23 3.12 -1.86
N ILE A 82 -10.20 2.22 -2.04
CA ILE A 82 -10.34 1.38 -3.25
C ILE A 82 -10.45 2.26 -4.50
N MET A 83 -11.36 3.23 -4.50
CA MET A 83 -11.55 4.14 -5.63
C MET A 83 -10.30 4.99 -5.92
N THR A 84 -9.60 5.42 -4.88
CA THR A 84 -8.34 6.17 -5.01
C THR A 84 -7.26 5.30 -5.65
N LEU A 85 -7.09 4.05 -5.19
CA LEU A 85 -6.12 3.11 -5.76
C LEU A 85 -6.41 2.84 -7.24
N ALA A 86 -7.67 2.57 -7.59
CA ALA A 86 -8.08 2.36 -8.98
C ALA A 86 -7.73 3.58 -9.86
N ARG A 87 -7.99 4.79 -9.35
CA ARG A 87 -7.65 6.04 -10.04
C ARG A 87 -6.14 6.21 -10.22
N GLU A 88 -5.33 5.92 -9.20
CA GLU A 88 -3.86 6.03 -9.28
C GLU A 88 -3.24 5.00 -10.23
N ILE A 89 -3.80 3.80 -10.31
CA ILE A 89 -3.39 2.78 -11.28
C ILE A 89 -3.69 3.23 -12.71
N ALA A 90 -4.89 3.76 -12.96
CA ALA A 90 -5.25 4.30 -14.27
C ALA A 90 -4.32 5.45 -14.68
N LYS A 91 -3.99 6.35 -13.76
CA LYS A 91 -3.01 7.43 -14.01
C LYS A 91 -1.63 6.87 -14.35
N TYR A 92 -1.15 5.87 -13.60
CA TYR A 92 0.16 5.26 -13.86
C TYR A 92 0.23 4.57 -15.23
N ALA A 93 -0.85 3.90 -15.66
CA ALA A 93 -0.93 3.28 -16.98
C ALA A 93 -0.81 4.31 -18.13
N LEU A 94 -1.43 5.49 -17.97
CA LEU A 94 -1.33 6.60 -18.94
C LEU A 94 0.08 7.22 -18.98
N VAL A 95 0.77 7.27 -17.84
CA VAL A 95 2.16 7.71 -17.77
C VAL A 95 3.07 6.70 -18.47
N GLN A 96 2.87 5.39 -18.24
CA GLN A 96 3.65 4.34 -18.91
C GLN A 96 3.44 4.30 -20.42
N SER A 97 2.23 4.58 -20.91
CA SER A 97 1.94 4.62 -22.35
C SER A 97 2.46 5.89 -23.05
N GLY A 98 3.08 6.82 -22.32
CA GLY A 98 3.64 8.07 -22.86
C GLY A 98 2.58 9.12 -23.23
N THR A 99 1.31 8.92 -22.82
CA THR A 99 0.19 9.79 -23.22
C THR A 99 0.12 11.07 -22.36
N THR A 100 0.63 11.04 -21.13
CA THR A 100 0.63 12.20 -20.22
C THR A 100 1.94 12.31 -19.46
N SER A 101 2.73 13.35 -19.73
CA SER A 101 3.97 13.69 -19.02
C SER A 101 3.73 14.82 -18.00
N SER A 102 3.01 14.53 -16.91
CA SER A 102 3.01 15.44 -15.76
C SER A 102 4.19 15.08 -14.85
N PRO A 103 5.25 15.93 -14.74
CA PRO A 103 6.45 15.62 -13.97
C PRO A 103 6.27 15.68 -12.45
N THR A 104 5.09 16.08 -11.95
CA THR A 104 4.84 16.34 -10.52
C THR A 104 3.86 15.37 -9.85
N SER A 105 3.26 14.45 -10.59
CA SER A 105 2.30 13.50 -10.00
C SER A 105 3.05 12.31 -9.42
N ILE A 106 3.07 12.19 -8.09
CA ILE A 106 3.41 10.91 -7.44
C ILE A 106 2.36 9.90 -7.94
N THR A 107 2.79 8.82 -8.58
CA THR A 107 1.91 7.76 -9.09
C THR A 107 2.27 6.43 -8.43
N LEU A 108 1.33 5.49 -8.44
CA LEU A 108 1.57 4.13 -7.97
C LEU A 108 2.67 3.47 -8.82
N LYS A 109 3.80 3.13 -8.21
CA LYS A 109 4.96 2.52 -8.88
C LYS A 109 4.89 1.00 -8.79
N ASN A 110 5.70 0.32 -9.60
CA ASN A 110 5.85 -1.13 -9.49
C ASN A 110 6.27 -1.58 -8.08
N GLU A 111 7.03 -0.74 -7.36
CA GLU A 111 7.49 -0.95 -5.98
C GLU A 111 6.34 -1.07 -4.96
N HIS A 112 5.18 -0.49 -5.26
CA HIS A 112 4.03 -0.44 -4.35
C HIS A 112 3.09 -1.64 -4.50
N LYS A 113 3.23 -2.43 -5.57
CA LYS A 113 2.28 -3.48 -5.94
C LYS A 113 2.10 -4.53 -4.84
N LEU A 114 3.18 -4.96 -4.20
CA LEU A 114 3.12 -5.95 -3.11
C LEU A 114 2.35 -5.42 -1.90
N GLU A 115 2.64 -4.18 -1.47
CA GLU A 115 1.94 -3.54 -0.36
C GLU A 115 0.48 -3.22 -0.71
N THR A 116 0.19 -2.94 -1.98
CA THR A 116 -1.18 -2.75 -2.48
C THR A 116 -1.97 -4.04 -2.36
N LEU A 117 -1.42 -5.18 -2.80
CA LEU A 117 -2.05 -6.50 -2.64
C LEU A 117 -2.27 -6.85 -1.16
N ARG A 118 -1.31 -6.54 -0.29
CA ARG A 118 -1.45 -6.73 1.15
C ARG A 118 -2.61 -5.89 1.73
N LEU A 119 -2.74 -4.65 1.30
CA LEU A 119 -3.83 -3.77 1.74
C LEU A 119 -5.20 -4.29 1.25
N ILE A 120 -5.28 -4.76 0.01
CA ILE A 120 -6.49 -5.39 -0.53
C ILE A 120 -6.86 -6.65 0.27
N GLN A 121 -5.90 -7.50 0.62
CA GLN A 121 -6.15 -8.66 1.47
C GLN A 121 -6.78 -8.26 2.82
N ILE A 122 -6.24 -7.24 3.48
CA ILE A 122 -6.79 -6.70 4.73
C ILE A 122 -8.24 -6.22 4.53
N LEU A 123 -8.52 -5.53 3.43
CA LEU A 123 -9.86 -5.03 3.12
C LEU A 123 -10.85 -6.16 2.83
N ILE A 124 -10.43 -7.25 2.18
CA ILE A 124 -11.25 -8.46 2.00
C ILE A 124 -11.63 -9.05 3.36
N GLU A 125 -10.69 -9.10 4.30
CA GLU A 125 -10.93 -9.69 5.63
C GLU A 125 -11.76 -8.79 6.56
N LYS A 126 -11.64 -7.46 6.45
CA LYS A 126 -12.22 -6.50 7.41
C LYS A 126 -13.40 -5.70 6.88
N CYS A 127 -13.53 -5.56 5.56
CA CYS A 127 -14.49 -4.66 4.90
C CYS A 127 -15.22 -5.37 3.76
N SER A 128 -15.69 -6.61 4.00
CA SER A 128 -16.27 -7.49 2.96
C SER A 128 -17.43 -6.87 2.17
N GLN A 129 -18.30 -6.10 2.83
CA GLN A 129 -19.44 -5.43 2.16
C GLN A 129 -18.97 -4.39 1.14
N ASP A 130 -17.92 -3.63 1.46
CA ASP A 130 -17.40 -2.60 0.56
C ASP A 130 -16.64 -3.20 -0.61
N ILE A 131 -16.02 -4.37 -0.40
CA ILE A 131 -15.38 -5.17 -1.45
C ILE A 131 -16.41 -5.75 -2.41
N GLU A 132 -17.54 -6.25 -1.91
CA GLU A 132 -18.63 -6.76 -2.75
C GLU A 132 -19.16 -5.67 -3.69
N ASP A 133 -19.39 -4.48 -3.14
CA ASP A 133 -19.91 -3.35 -3.90
C ASP A 133 -18.92 -2.80 -4.93
N LEU A 134 -17.61 -2.97 -4.70
CA LEU A 134 -16.52 -2.46 -5.56
C LEU A 134 -15.67 -3.59 -6.14
N ILE A 135 -16.28 -4.75 -6.38
CA ILE A 135 -15.54 -5.96 -6.76
C ILE A 135 -14.81 -5.79 -8.10
N LEU A 136 -15.36 -5.00 -9.02
CA LEU A 136 -14.75 -4.74 -10.32
C LEU A 136 -13.46 -3.94 -10.15
N GLU A 137 -13.48 -2.87 -9.35
CA GLU A 137 -12.31 -2.06 -9.04
C GLU A 137 -11.24 -2.90 -8.31
N VAL A 138 -11.65 -3.74 -7.36
CA VAL A 138 -10.74 -4.62 -6.62
C VAL A 138 -10.06 -5.64 -7.55
N ILE A 139 -10.81 -6.21 -8.51
CA ILE A 139 -10.25 -7.11 -9.52
C ILE A 139 -9.23 -6.37 -10.39
N ASP A 140 -9.56 -5.17 -10.88
CA ASP A 140 -8.66 -4.38 -11.73
C ASP A 140 -7.37 -3.99 -10.98
N ILE A 141 -7.49 -3.56 -9.72
CA ILE A 141 -6.34 -3.27 -8.85
C ILE A 141 -5.46 -4.51 -8.69
N THR A 142 -6.08 -5.65 -8.38
CA THR A 142 -5.37 -6.90 -8.11
C THR A 142 -4.65 -7.40 -9.37
N LEU A 143 -5.32 -7.40 -10.52
CA LEU A 143 -4.74 -7.79 -11.82
C LEU A 143 -3.59 -6.88 -12.24
N ASN A 144 -3.68 -5.57 -11.96
CA ASN A 144 -2.57 -4.66 -12.25
C ASN A 144 -1.35 -4.93 -11.35
N CYS A 145 -1.59 -5.29 -10.09
CA CYS A 145 -0.52 -5.54 -9.13
C CYS A 145 0.14 -6.91 -9.32
N ILE A 146 -0.55 -7.90 -9.86
CA ILE A 146 0.05 -9.20 -10.16
C ILE A 146 0.89 -9.12 -11.43
N ASP A 147 2.12 -9.65 -11.39
CA ASP A 147 2.92 -9.84 -12.59
C ASP A 147 2.39 -11.03 -13.40
N LEU A 148 1.73 -10.73 -14.52
CA LEU A 148 1.20 -11.73 -15.44
C LEU A 148 2.30 -12.64 -16.01
N ASN A 149 3.55 -12.20 -16.12
CA ASN A 149 4.64 -13.06 -16.58
C ASN A 149 5.02 -14.10 -15.52
N ILE A 150 5.00 -13.71 -14.24
CA ILE A 150 5.24 -14.65 -13.14
C ILE A 150 4.09 -15.66 -13.04
N LEU A 151 2.84 -15.21 -13.20
CA LEU A 151 1.67 -16.09 -13.28
C LEU A 151 1.77 -17.10 -14.43
N ARG A 152 2.21 -16.65 -15.62
CA ARG A 152 2.35 -17.52 -16.79
C ARG A 152 3.46 -18.56 -16.64
N HIS A 153 4.56 -18.23 -15.97
CA HIS A 153 5.72 -19.12 -15.84
C HIS A 153 5.72 -19.98 -14.57
N LYS A 154 5.20 -19.47 -13.45
CA LYS A 154 5.20 -20.17 -12.15
C LYS A 154 3.81 -20.61 -11.67
N GLY A 155 2.75 -20.25 -12.40
CA GLY A 155 1.38 -20.61 -12.06
C GLY A 155 0.84 -19.86 -10.83
N VAL A 156 -0.40 -20.22 -10.43
CA VAL A 156 -1.12 -19.60 -9.30
C VAL A 156 -0.42 -19.87 -7.95
N GLN A 157 0.39 -20.94 -7.86
CA GLN A 157 1.15 -21.27 -6.65
C GLN A 157 2.18 -20.20 -6.24
N ALA A 158 2.88 -19.58 -7.20
CA ALA A 158 3.85 -18.53 -6.87
C ALA A 158 3.18 -17.27 -6.30
N VAL A 159 1.93 -17.00 -6.73
CA VAL A 159 1.12 -15.92 -6.16
C VAL A 159 0.73 -16.26 -4.73
N SER A 160 0.27 -17.50 -4.50
CA SER A 160 -0.05 -18.02 -3.15
C SER A 160 1.16 -17.98 -2.21
N GLU A 161 2.37 -18.29 -2.70
CA GLU A 161 3.61 -18.18 -1.91
C GLU A 161 3.98 -16.73 -1.58
N THR A 162 3.72 -15.78 -2.48
CA THR A 162 3.93 -14.35 -2.17
C THR A 162 2.95 -13.85 -1.12
N PHE A 163 1.70 -14.34 -1.14
CA PHE A 163 0.72 -14.07 -0.09
C PHE A 163 1.03 -14.83 1.21
N GLY A 164 1.56 -16.05 1.14
CA GLY A 164 1.90 -16.89 2.29
C GLY A 164 3.16 -16.44 3.04
N LEU A 165 4.11 -15.79 2.38
CA LEU A 165 5.30 -15.18 3.00
C LEU A 165 4.99 -13.82 3.69
N LEU A 166 3.77 -13.32 3.59
CA LEU A 166 3.30 -12.07 4.21
C LEU A 166 2.52 -12.30 5.53
N LEU A 167 2.31 -13.57 5.92
CA LEU A 167 1.86 -14.02 7.24
C LEU A 167 3.06 -14.38 8.12
#